data_AF-A0A2Z5IPW6-F1
#
_entry.id   AF-A0A2Z5IPW6-F1
#
_cell.length_a   1.000
_cell.length_b   1.000
_cell.length_c   1.000
_cell.angle_alpha   90.00
_cell.angle_beta   90.00
_cell.angle_gamma   90.00
#
_symmetry.space_group_name_H-M   'P 1'
#
loop_
_entity.id
_entity.type
_entity.pdbx_description
1 polymer ?
#
loop_
_entity_poly.entity_id
_entity_poly.type
_entity_poly.pdbx_seq_one_letter_code
_entity_poly.pdbx_strand_id
1 'polypeptide(L)'
;MAKDKKIWKSRKKHQDNNISDLNMVNISRHKKPFEIKDDDVLIKVLDNATLKKYRQANNKPRKKDADFGKKNSGNYIVEIEDVKKTYLSGNVATDVLKGITLQIEKGEIAILYGKSGSGKSTLLNILSALDRPTSGSVIVNNVNLPYLSDAKQTLFRRENISFIFQNYNLLQNLNSYDNVETGAYLQKDKSKHLNIKQLFKDFNLEDCMYKYPSQMSGGQQQRVSILRAISKNSEIIVADEPTGALDEKTGLTVLKILQQINRDYGTTVIIVSHDQDVAELADKVIYLELGHIKEIKKQTRKWLIEPIKVNSAT
;
A
#
# COMPACT_ATOMS: atom_id res chain seq x y z
N MET A 1 57.02 -18.34 52.82
CA MET A 1 56.32 -18.77 51.59
C MET A 1 55.15 -17.80 51.39
N ALA A 2 55.25 -16.71 50.61
CA ALA A 2 55.06 -16.65 49.15
C ALA A 2 53.78 -17.40 48.71
N LYS A 3 52.72 -16.85 48.10
CA LYS A 3 52.52 -15.65 47.27
C LYS A 3 51.02 -15.38 47.09
N ASP A 4 50.69 -14.11 46.84
CA ASP A 4 49.50 -13.66 46.09
C ASP A 4 49.29 -14.37 44.75
N LYS A 5 48.01 -14.57 44.34
CA LYS A 5 47.41 -13.89 43.17
C LYS A 5 46.00 -14.41 42.80
N LYS A 6 45.08 -13.45 42.69
CA LYS A 6 43.82 -13.45 41.94
C LYS A 6 43.89 -14.27 40.64
N ILE A 7 42.86 -15.09 40.41
CA ILE A 7 42.36 -15.36 39.04
C ILE A 7 40.83 -15.24 39.06
N TRP A 8 40.35 -14.03 38.77
CA TRP A 8 39.04 -13.80 38.16
C TRP A 8 39.07 -14.48 36.77
N LYS A 9 38.33 -15.58 36.59
CA LYS A 9 37.95 -16.03 35.24
C LYS A 9 36.56 -15.48 34.94
N SER A 10 36.52 -14.32 34.28
CA SER A 10 35.33 -13.90 33.55
C SER A 10 35.02 -14.93 32.48
N ARG A 11 33.92 -15.68 32.61
CA ARG A 11 33.40 -16.43 31.46
C ARG A 11 32.67 -15.44 30.55
N LYS A 12 33.39 -15.02 29.51
CA LYS A 12 32.87 -14.28 28.36
C LYS A 12 31.71 -15.06 27.72
N LYS A 13 30.66 -14.29 27.37
CA LYS A 13 29.64 -14.52 26.35
C LYS A 13 30.04 -15.59 25.33
N HIS A 14 29.24 -16.65 25.24
CA HIS A 14 28.89 -17.18 23.93
C HIS A 14 27.61 -16.46 23.50
N GLN A 15 27.71 -15.83 22.34
CA GLN A 15 26.66 -15.10 21.65
C GLN A 15 25.96 -16.15 20.80
N ASP A 16 24.73 -16.50 21.19
CA ASP A 16 23.90 -17.46 20.45
C ASP A 16 23.60 -16.85 19.08
N ASN A 17 24.22 -17.41 18.03
CA ASN A 17 24.24 -16.82 16.69
C ASN A 17 23.25 -17.49 15.72
N ASN A 18 22.34 -18.35 16.18
CA ASN A 18 21.36 -19.00 15.30
C ASN A 18 19.97 -19.14 15.96
N ILE A 19 18.91 -18.95 15.16
CA ILE A 19 17.51 -19.10 15.59
C ILE A 19 17.22 -20.51 16.10
N SER A 20 17.89 -21.52 15.53
CA SER A 20 17.73 -22.94 15.91
C SER A 20 18.12 -23.24 17.36
N ASP A 21 18.92 -22.37 17.99
CA ASP A 21 19.41 -22.57 19.35
C ASP A 21 18.55 -21.84 20.41
N LEU A 22 17.52 -21.11 19.97
CA LEU A 22 16.68 -20.32 20.86
C LEU A 22 15.53 -21.15 21.44
N ASN A 23 15.66 -21.52 22.70
CA ASN A 23 14.57 -22.11 23.46
C ASN A 23 13.43 -21.08 23.65
N MET A 24 12.25 -21.29 23.04
CA MET A 24 11.12 -20.33 23.06
C MET A 24 10.72 -19.86 24.47
N VAL A 25 10.92 -20.72 25.48
CA VAL A 25 10.66 -20.38 26.89
C VAL A 25 11.63 -19.30 27.40
N ASN A 26 12.90 -19.33 26.98
CA ASN A 26 13.91 -18.35 27.39
C ASN A 26 13.73 -17.01 26.66
N ILE A 27 13.34 -17.06 25.38
CA ILE A 27 12.98 -15.87 24.59
C ILE A 27 11.88 -15.06 25.28
N SER A 28 10.87 -15.72 25.84
CA SER A 28 9.74 -15.07 26.53
C SER A 28 10.11 -14.40 27.87
N ARG A 29 11.25 -14.76 28.47
CA ARG A 29 11.68 -14.35 29.82
C ARG A 29 12.79 -13.30 29.83
N HIS A 30 13.30 -12.89 28.67
CA HIS A 30 14.34 -11.87 28.62
C HIS A 30 13.84 -10.50 29.10
N LYS A 31 14.65 -9.86 29.95
CA LYS A 31 14.32 -8.57 30.59
C LYS A 31 14.61 -7.35 29.71
N LYS A 32 15.32 -7.52 28.59
CA LYS A 32 15.68 -6.45 27.66
C LYS A 32 15.61 -6.96 26.22
N PRO A 33 15.31 -6.11 25.24
CA PRO A 33 15.31 -6.49 23.84
C PRO A 33 16.72 -6.87 23.38
N PHE A 34 16.81 -7.80 22.43
CA PHE A 34 18.06 -8.19 21.79
C PHE A 34 17.84 -8.48 20.31
N GLU A 35 18.94 -8.51 19.55
CA GLU A 35 18.94 -8.65 18.10
C GLU A 35 19.66 -9.95 17.71
N ILE A 36 19.11 -10.60 16.69
CA ILE A 36 19.65 -11.83 16.11
C ILE A 36 19.76 -11.60 14.61
N LYS A 37 20.91 -11.95 14.04
CA LYS A 37 21.11 -11.92 12.61
C LYS A 37 20.76 -13.30 12.05
N ASP A 38 19.76 -13.35 11.18
CA ASP A 38 19.35 -14.57 10.47
C ASP A 38 19.47 -14.31 8.97
N ASP A 39 20.40 -15.00 8.32
CA ASP A 39 20.93 -14.68 7.00
C ASP A 39 21.34 -13.18 6.89
N ASP A 40 20.45 -12.33 6.37
CA ASP A 40 20.62 -10.87 6.23
C ASP A 40 19.49 -10.06 6.88
N VAL A 41 18.58 -10.72 7.60
CA VAL A 41 17.47 -10.09 8.31
C VAL A 41 17.84 -9.94 9.78
N LEU A 42 17.74 -8.71 10.25
CA LEU A 42 17.98 -8.36 11.64
C LEU A 42 16.67 -8.51 12.41
N ILE A 43 16.58 -9.56 13.21
CA ILE A 43 15.38 -9.93 13.96
C ILE A 43 15.49 -9.39 15.37
N LYS A 44 14.50 -8.59 15.79
CA LYS A 44 14.43 -8.03 17.15
C LYS A 44 13.54 -8.89 18.02
N VAL A 45 14.07 -9.42 19.11
CA VAL A 45 13.28 -10.07 20.15
C VAL A 45 12.98 -9.05 21.24
N LEU A 46 11.70 -8.78 21.47
CA LEU A 46 11.22 -7.74 22.38
C LEU A 46 10.94 -8.29 23.79
N ASP A 47 11.19 -7.46 24.79
CA ASP A 47 10.62 -7.66 26.13
C ASP A 47 9.11 -7.32 26.15
N ASN A 48 8.42 -7.71 27.21
CA ASN A 48 6.97 -7.50 27.34
C ASN A 48 6.57 -6.02 27.34
N ALA A 49 7.39 -5.13 27.89
CA ALA A 49 7.10 -3.70 27.98
C ALA A 49 7.16 -3.05 26.60
N THR A 50 8.20 -3.36 25.83
CA THR A 50 8.44 -2.91 24.47
C THR A 50 7.40 -3.50 23.53
N LEU A 51 7.12 -4.81 23.64
CA LEU A 51 6.08 -5.48 22.89
C LEU A 51 4.71 -4.82 23.07
N LYS A 52 4.35 -4.43 24.30
CA LYS A 52 3.10 -3.70 24.58
C LYS A 52 3.04 -2.36 23.85
N LYS A 53 4.15 -1.62 23.76
CA LYS A 53 4.23 -0.35 23.01
C LYS A 53 4.03 -0.57 21.51
N TYR A 54 4.70 -1.54 20.91
CA TYR A 54 4.51 -1.88 19.51
C TYR A 54 3.08 -2.35 19.21
N ARG A 55 2.48 -3.18 20.07
CA ARG A 55 1.08 -3.59 19.95
C ARG A 55 0.13 -2.39 20.01
N GLN A 56 0.38 -1.44 20.91
CA GLN A 56 -0.42 -0.23 21.00
C GLN A 56 -0.28 0.61 19.73
N ALA A 57 0.95 0.85 19.26
CA ALA A 57 1.21 1.62 18.06
C ALA A 57 0.56 1.00 16.81
N ASN A 58 0.64 -0.31 16.66
CA ASN A 58 0.11 -1.02 15.49
C ASN A 58 -1.43 -1.11 15.49
N ASN A 59 -2.06 -1.23 16.66
CA ASN A 59 -3.47 -1.62 16.75
C ASN A 59 -4.39 -0.53 17.33
N LYS A 60 -3.85 0.56 17.88
CA LYS A 60 -4.65 1.64 18.47
C LYS A 60 -4.39 2.97 17.77
N PRO A 61 -5.41 3.84 17.67
CA PRO A 61 -5.20 5.18 17.15
C PRO A 61 -4.22 5.93 18.05
N ARG A 62 -3.41 6.80 17.44
CA ARG A 62 -2.54 7.71 18.17
C ARG A 62 -3.40 8.65 19.02
N LYS A 63 -2.92 8.95 20.23
CA LYS A 63 -3.53 9.99 21.06
C LYS A 63 -3.43 11.32 20.33
N LYS A 64 -4.49 12.12 20.39
CA LYS A 64 -4.50 13.45 19.76
C LYS A 64 -3.44 14.33 20.40
N ASP A 65 -2.65 14.97 19.55
CA ASP A 65 -1.63 15.96 19.88
C ASP A 65 -1.77 17.14 18.90
N ALA A 66 -0.77 18.04 18.85
CA ALA A 66 -0.77 19.18 17.94
C ALA A 66 -0.89 18.80 16.45
N ASP A 67 -0.52 17.56 16.10
CA ASP A 67 -0.48 17.08 14.72
C ASP A 67 -1.79 16.45 14.26
N PHE A 68 -2.74 16.20 15.17
CA PHE A 68 -4.04 15.59 14.86
C PHE A 68 -4.78 16.28 13.71
N GLY A 69 -4.71 17.61 13.65
CA GLY A 69 -5.41 18.43 12.65
C GLY A 69 -4.60 18.73 11.38
N LYS A 70 -3.37 18.21 11.25
CA LYS A 70 -2.55 18.44 10.06
C LYS A 70 -3.24 17.91 8.81
N LYS A 71 -3.17 18.70 7.75
CA LYS A 71 -3.68 18.42 6.41
C LYS A 71 -2.54 18.40 5.42
N ASN A 72 -2.83 18.01 4.18
CA ASN A 72 -1.82 18.03 3.15
C ASN A 72 -1.40 19.47 2.82
N SER A 73 -0.14 19.67 2.45
CA SER A 73 0.44 20.91 1.98
C SER A 73 0.35 21.03 0.46
N GLY A 74 0.21 22.26 -0.04
CA GLY A 74 0.20 22.55 -1.47
C GLY A 74 -0.84 21.73 -2.25
N ASN A 75 -0.39 21.11 -3.35
CA ASN A 75 -1.21 20.24 -4.21
C ASN A 75 -1.01 18.75 -3.91
N TYR A 76 -0.42 18.38 -2.76
CA TYR A 76 -0.22 16.98 -2.41
C TYR A 76 -1.52 16.33 -1.95
N ILE A 77 -1.74 15.10 -2.39
CA ILE A 77 -2.85 14.24 -1.93
C ILE A 77 -2.36 13.16 -0.96
N VAL A 78 -1.06 12.83 -0.99
CA VAL A 78 -0.39 11.95 -0.03
C VAL A 78 0.87 12.65 0.43
N GLU A 79 1.05 12.73 1.74
CA GLU A 79 2.30 13.14 2.37
C GLU A 79 2.58 12.26 3.56
N ILE A 80 3.77 11.69 3.57
CA ILE A 80 4.22 10.85 4.67
C ILE A 80 5.63 11.25 5.08
N GLU A 81 5.91 11.15 6.37
CA GLU A 81 7.18 11.58 6.97
C GLU A 81 7.64 10.57 8.03
N ASP A 82 8.88 10.09 7.89
CA ASP A 82 9.54 9.09 8.75
C ASP A 82 8.63 7.90 9.11
N VAL A 83 7.90 7.39 8.11
CA VAL A 83 6.98 6.27 8.32
C VAL A 83 7.74 4.99 8.55
N LYS A 84 7.49 4.37 9.70
CA LYS A 84 8.02 3.06 10.06
C LYS A 84 6.90 2.08 10.29
N LYS A 85 7.14 0.82 9.92
CA LYS A 85 6.23 -0.28 10.17
C LYS A 85 7.02 -1.50 10.60
N THR A 86 6.67 -2.00 11.77
CA THR A 86 7.23 -3.20 12.36
C THR A 86 6.10 -4.20 12.59
N TYR A 87 6.21 -5.39 12.01
CA TYR A 87 5.28 -6.49 12.29
C TYR A 87 5.74 -7.31 13.48
N LEU A 88 4.78 -7.90 14.20
CA LEU A 88 5.03 -8.68 15.39
C LEU A 88 4.60 -10.13 15.17
N SER A 89 5.48 -11.08 15.45
CA SER A 89 5.18 -12.51 15.55
C SER A 89 5.55 -12.97 16.97
N GLY A 90 4.54 -13.09 17.84
CA GLY A 90 4.78 -13.29 19.27
C GLY A 90 5.52 -12.08 19.90
N ASN A 91 6.76 -12.30 20.33
CA ASN A 91 7.66 -11.24 20.79
C ASN A 91 8.78 -10.93 19.79
N VAL A 92 8.75 -11.54 18.60
CA VAL A 92 9.65 -11.24 17.49
C VAL A 92 9.11 -10.04 16.72
N ALA A 93 9.97 -9.08 16.40
CA ALA A 93 9.67 -7.86 15.68
C ALA A 93 10.51 -7.77 14.41
N THR A 94 9.83 -7.54 13.28
CA THR A 94 10.42 -7.43 11.95
C THR A 94 10.12 -6.06 11.37
N ASP A 95 11.17 -5.26 11.16
CA ASP A 95 11.06 -3.92 10.58
C ASP A 95 10.89 -4.03 9.06
N VAL A 96 9.73 -3.63 8.55
CA VAL A 96 9.38 -3.68 7.12
C VAL A 96 9.53 -2.32 6.45
N LEU A 97 9.07 -1.25 7.09
CA LEU A 97 9.31 0.12 6.65
C LEU A 97 10.21 0.82 7.67
N LYS A 98 11.26 1.48 7.19
CA LYS A 98 12.38 1.96 8.01
C LYS A 98 12.63 3.46 7.83
N GLY A 99 11.56 4.25 7.88
CA GLY A 99 11.62 5.72 7.76
C GLY A 99 11.38 6.19 6.33
N ILE A 100 10.17 5.96 5.84
CA ILE A 100 9.74 6.37 4.49
C ILE A 100 9.21 7.81 4.55
N THR A 101 9.76 8.68 3.70
CA THR A 101 9.28 10.05 3.49
C THR A 101 9.05 10.27 2.00
N LEU A 102 7.82 10.62 1.61
CA LEU A 102 7.49 10.93 0.21
C LEU A 102 6.22 11.80 0.13
N GLN A 103 6.02 12.38 -1.05
CA GLN A 103 4.84 13.18 -1.37
C GLN A 103 4.32 12.81 -2.78
N ILE A 104 3.00 12.70 -2.95
CA ILE A 104 2.32 12.44 -4.23
C ILE A 104 1.33 13.57 -4.48
N GLU A 105 1.39 14.16 -5.66
CA GLU A 105 0.52 15.27 -6.07
C GLU A 105 -0.84 14.74 -6.53
N LYS A 106 -1.88 15.54 -6.33
CA LYS A 106 -3.22 15.19 -6.80
C LYS A 106 -3.21 15.02 -8.33
N GLY A 107 -3.77 13.90 -8.79
CA GLY A 107 -3.86 13.57 -10.22
C GLY A 107 -2.61 12.94 -10.80
N GLU A 108 -1.57 12.66 -10.01
CA GLU A 108 -0.41 11.87 -10.47
C GLU A 108 -0.76 10.38 -10.60
N ILE A 109 -0.12 9.71 -11.56
CA ILE A 109 0.12 8.27 -11.50
C ILE A 109 1.48 8.06 -10.84
N ALA A 110 1.47 7.44 -9.65
CA ALA A 110 2.65 7.10 -8.89
C ALA A 110 2.84 5.58 -8.84
N ILE A 111 4.09 5.11 -8.99
CA ILE A 111 4.45 3.70 -8.87
C ILE A 111 5.34 3.49 -7.66
N LEU A 112 4.96 2.54 -6.81
CA LEU A 112 5.83 1.91 -5.83
C LEU A 112 6.54 0.75 -6.52
N TYR A 113 7.81 0.94 -6.88
CA TYR A 113 8.62 -0.02 -7.62
C TYR A 113 9.61 -0.75 -6.71
N GLY A 114 9.88 -2.03 -6.95
CA GLY A 114 10.95 -2.76 -6.27
C GLY A 114 10.72 -4.26 -6.18
N LYS A 115 11.72 -5.01 -5.71
CA LYS A 115 11.66 -6.48 -5.57
C LYS A 115 10.62 -6.92 -4.53
N SER A 116 10.25 -8.20 -4.54
CA SER A 116 9.43 -8.78 -3.48
C SER A 116 10.09 -8.56 -2.11
N GLY A 117 9.27 -8.32 -1.08
CA GLY A 117 9.76 -8.05 0.28
C GLY A 117 10.31 -6.63 0.54
N SER A 118 10.32 -5.72 -0.44
CA SER A 118 10.83 -4.35 -0.22
C SER A 118 9.92 -3.42 0.59
N GLY A 119 8.69 -3.85 0.90
CA GLY A 119 7.72 -3.09 1.69
C GLY A 119 6.63 -2.37 0.89
N LYS A 120 6.54 -2.59 -0.44
CA LYS A 120 5.56 -1.90 -1.33
C LYS A 120 4.10 -2.06 -0.88
N SER A 121 3.63 -3.30 -0.73
CA SER A 121 2.24 -3.56 -0.33
C SER A 121 1.98 -3.12 1.12
N THR A 122 2.98 -3.17 2.00
CA THR A 122 2.88 -2.60 3.35
C THR A 122 2.69 -1.08 3.31
N LEU A 123 3.46 -0.38 2.47
CA LEU A 123 3.29 1.06 2.27
C LEU A 123 1.92 1.36 1.65
N LEU A 124 1.51 0.64 0.61
CA LEU A 124 0.20 0.78 -0.01
C LEU A 124 -0.95 0.58 1.00
N ASN A 125 -0.85 -0.41 1.89
CA ASN A 125 -1.84 -0.67 2.94
C ASN A 125 -1.93 0.47 3.96
N ILE A 126 -0.80 1.10 4.30
CA ILE A 126 -0.79 2.27 5.19
C ILE A 126 -1.42 3.49 4.50
N LEU A 127 -1.04 3.77 3.24
CA LEU A 127 -1.60 4.88 2.46
C LEU A 127 -3.11 4.72 2.22
N SER A 128 -3.58 3.49 2.11
CA SER A 128 -4.99 3.15 1.92
C SER A 128 -5.76 2.93 3.22
N ALA A 129 -5.17 3.23 4.38
CA ALA A 129 -5.77 3.04 5.70
C ALA A 129 -6.26 1.60 5.99
N LEU A 130 -5.69 0.58 5.33
CA LEU A 130 -5.87 -0.83 5.69
C LEU A 130 -5.00 -1.22 6.88
N ASP A 131 -3.88 -0.52 7.07
CA ASP A 131 -2.96 -0.73 8.18
C ASP A 131 -2.55 0.62 8.81
N ARG A 132 -2.00 0.58 10.03
CA ARG A 132 -1.40 1.74 10.69
C ARG A 132 0.12 1.68 10.66
N PRO A 133 0.80 2.83 10.51
CA PRO A 133 2.23 2.87 10.74
C PRO A 133 2.53 2.67 12.23
N THR A 134 3.68 2.07 12.54
CA THR A 134 4.18 1.99 13.92
C THR A 134 4.61 3.37 14.41
N SER A 135 5.21 4.18 13.54
CA SER A 135 5.54 5.60 13.81
C SER A 135 5.60 6.41 12.50
N GLY A 136 5.71 7.73 12.62
CA GLY A 136 5.74 8.67 11.50
C GLY A 136 4.39 9.33 11.23
N SER A 137 4.36 10.28 10.30
CA SER A 137 3.16 11.00 9.88
C SER A 137 2.62 10.41 8.59
N VAL A 138 1.30 10.26 8.48
CA VAL A 138 0.62 9.79 7.26
C VAL A 138 -0.63 10.62 7.04
N ILE A 139 -0.57 11.53 6.07
CA ILE A 139 -1.68 12.40 5.72
C ILE A 139 -2.09 12.09 4.28
N VAL A 140 -3.33 11.65 4.11
CA VAL A 140 -3.89 11.27 2.81
C VAL A 140 -5.23 11.96 2.63
N ASN A 141 -5.39 12.64 1.51
CA ASN A 141 -6.56 13.45 1.15
C ASN A 141 -7.05 14.33 2.31
N ASN A 142 -6.13 15.10 2.89
CA ASN A 142 -6.35 15.99 4.03
C ASN A 142 -6.77 15.32 5.35
N VAL A 143 -6.52 14.01 5.49
CA VAL A 143 -6.83 13.25 6.72
C VAL A 143 -5.56 12.61 7.28
N ASN A 144 -5.27 12.90 8.55
CA ASN A 144 -4.15 12.31 9.27
C ASN A 144 -4.50 10.89 9.80
N LEU A 145 -4.04 9.86 9.09
CA LEU A 145 -4.50 8.47 9.24
C LEU A 145 -4.15 7.78 10.58
N PRO A 146 -2.97 7.98 11.20
CA PRO A 146 -2.59 7.31 12.45
C PRO A 146 -3.52 7.62 13.63
N TYR A 147 -4.28 8.71 13.57
CA TYR A 147 -5.21 9.14 14.63
C TYR A 147 -6.64 8.59 14.45
N LEU A 148 -6.94 8.00 13.30
CA LEU A 148 -8.27 7.45 13.01
C LEU A 148 -8.47 6.14 13.76
N SER A 149 -9.61 5.97 14.43
CA SER A 149 -10.07 4.66 14.91
C SER A 149 -10.39 3.72 13.74
N ASP A 150 -10.55 2.43 14.02
CA ASP A 150 -10.79 1.42 12.97
C ASP A 150 -12.07 1.73 12.17
N ALA A 151 -13.13 2.15 12.86
CA ALA A 151 -14.37 2.61 12.21
C ALA A 151 -14.13 3.82 11.30
N LYS A 152 -13.31 4.78 11.72
CA LYS A 152 -12.97 5.96 10.91
C LYS A 152 -12.04 5.63 9.74
N GLN A 153 -11.14 4.67 9.88
CA GLN A 153 -10.36 4.15 8.76
C GLN A 153 -11.27 3.49 7.72
N THR A 154 -12.26 2.71 8.15
CA THR A 154 -13.26 2.12 7.25
C THR A 154 -14.06 3.19 6.50
N LEU A 155 -14.51 4.25 7.18
CA LEU A 155 -15.19 5.38 6.54
C LEU A 155 -14.26 6.12 5.57
N PHE A 156 -13.01 6.38 5.97
CA PHE A 156 -12.01 6.99 5.10
C PHE A 156 -11.81 6.17 3.83
N ARG A 157 -11.63 4.85 3.94
CA ARG A 157 -11.54 3.96 2.77
C ARG A 157 -12.78 4.07 1.91
N ARG A 158 -13.98 4.00 2.50
CA ARG A 158 -15.25 4.12 1.78
C ARG A 158 -15.35 5.43 1.00
N GLU A 159 -14.82 6.54 1.49
CA GLU A 159 -14.99 7.84 0.86
C GLU A 159 -13.86 8.20 -0.13
N ASN A 160 -12.64 7.71 0.11
CA ASN A 160 -11.46 8.25 -0.55
C ASN A 160 -10.69 7.26 -1.43
N ILE A 161 -10.81 5.95 -1.17
CA ILE A 161 -9.94 4.93 -1.77
C ILE A 161 -10.71 3.89 -2.55
N SER A 162 -10.41 3.73 -3.83
CA SER A 162 -10.83 2.58 -4.64
C SER A 162 -9.69 1.57 -4.78
N PHE A 163 -9.99 0.27 -4.68
CA PHE A 163 -8.99 -0.79 -4.71
C PHE A 163 -9.08 -1.61 -6.00
N ILE A 164 -7.91 -1.91 -6.57
CA ILE A 164 -7.72 -2.89 -7.64
C ILE A 164 -6.72 -3.92 -7.13
N PHE A 165 -7.10 -5.20 -7.19
CA PHE A 165 -6.29 -6.30 -6.68
C PHE A 165 -5.81 -7.18 -7.83
N GLN A 166 -4.66 -7.82 -7.66
CA GLN A 166 -4.10 -8.81 -8.59
C GLN A 166 -5.09 -9.95 -8.93
N ASN A 167 -5.83 -10.47 -7.94
CA ASN A 167 -6.74 -11.61 -8.13
C ASN A 167 -8.19 -11.21 -8.49
N TYR A 168 -8.43 -10.00 -9.01
CA TYR A 168 -9.74 -9.41 -9.37
C TYR A 168 -10.72 -9.20 -8.18
N ASN A 169 -10.81 -10.16 -7.27
CA ASN A 169 -11.70 -10.22 -6.12
C ASN A 169 -13.17 -9.91 -6.48
N LEU A 170 -13.67 -10.45 -7.60
CA LEU A 170 -15.07 -10.34 -7.98
C LEU A 170 -15.93 -11.30 -7.13
N LEU A 171 -17.14 -10.85 -6.78
CA LEU A 171 -18.13 -11.65 -6.09
C LEU A 171 -18.72 -12.65 -7.09
N GLN A 172 -18.48 -13.93 -6.84
CA GLN A 172 -18.76 -15.03 -7.78
C GLN A 172 -20.27 -15.26 -8.00
N ASN A 173 -21.08 -14.87 -7.02
CA ASN A 173 -22.54 -14.98 -7.03
C ASN A 173 -23.24 -13.77 -7.67
N LEU A 174 -22.49 -12.78 -8.16
CA LEU A 174 -23.01 -11.59 -8.82
C LEU A 174 -22.53 -11.56 -10.27
N ASN A 175 -23.35 -11.02 -11.18
CA ASN A 175 -22.89 -10.76 -12.54
C ASN A 175 -21.96 -9.52 -12.57
N SER A 176 -21.42 -9.18 -13.75
CA SER A 176 -20.50 -8.06 -13.90
C SER A 176 -21.11 -6.70 -13.55
N TYR A 177 -22.34 -6.44 -14.00
CA TYR A 177 -23.07 -5.21 -13.67
C TYR A 177 -23.23 -5.06 -12.16
N ASP A 178 -23.73 -6.10 -11.49
CA ASP A 178 -23.96 -6.10 -10.04
C ASP A 178 -22.64 -5.95 -9.27
N ASN A 179 -21.56 -6.60 -9.74
CA ASN A 179 -20.23 -6.39 -9.19
C ASN A 179 -19.82 -4.91 -9.27
N VAL A 180 -20.01 -4.25 -10.41
CA VAL A 180 -19.69 -2.82 -10.59
C VAL A 180 -20.59 -1.93 -9.72
N GLU A 181 -21.86 -2.29 -9.58
CA GLU A 181 -22.83 -1.60 -8.73
C GLU A 181 -22.43 -1.61 -7.25
N THR A 182 -21.81 -2.69 -6.75
CA THR A 182 -21.30 -2.72 -5.37
C THR A 182 -20.31 -1.59 -5.07
N GLY A 183 -19.52 -1.17 -6.06
CA GLY A 183 -18.61 -0.02 -5.94
C GLY A 183 -19.36 1.31 -5.91
N ALA A 184 -20.32 1.48 -6.82
CA ALA A 184 -21.16 2.67 -6.91
C ALA A 184 -21.98 2.90 -5.64
N TYR A 185 -22.48 1.82 -5.02
CA TYR A 185 -23.24 1.86 -3.76
C TYR A 185 -22.46 2.50 -2.60
N LEU A 186 -21.12 2.46 -2.63
CA LEU A 186 -20.28 3.07 -1.62
C LEU A 186 -20.19 4.60 -1.76
N GLN A 187 -20.55 5.16 -2.92
CA GLN A 187 -20.53 6.60 -3.17
C GLN A 187 -21.80 7.26 -2.63
N LYS A 188 -21.64 8.03 -1.55
CA LYS A 188 -22.75 8.75 -0.92
C LYS A 188 -23.08 10.07 -1.60
N ASP A 189 -22.08 10.70 -2.24
CA ASP A 189 -22.28 11.94 -2.97
C ASP A 189 -22.90 11.66 -4.33
N LYS A 190 -24.18 12.01 -4.47
CA LYS A 190 -24.95 11.82 -5.71
C LYS A 190 -24.34 12.57 -6.90
N SER A 191 -23.64 13.69 -6.66
CA SER A 191 -22.99 14.44 -7.75
C SER A 191 -21.81 13.68 -8.37
N LYS A 192 -21.25 12.71 -7.64
CA LYS A 192 -20.15 11.85 -8.10
C LYS A 192 -20.63 10.54 -8.73
N HIS A 193 -21.95 10.29 -8.78
CA HIS A 193 -22.50 9.06 -9.34
C HIS A 193 -22.22 8.96 -10.83
N LEU A 194 -21.62 7.84 -11.24
CA LEU A 194 -21.35 7.52 -12.63
C LEU A 194 -22.45 6.62 -13.18
N ASN A 195 -22.75 6.75 -14.47
CA ASN A 195 -23.67 5.84 -15.15
C ASN A 195 -22.96 4.52 -15.45
N ILE A 196 -23.32 3.45 -14.73
CA ILE A 196 -22.69 2.14 -14.88
C ILE A 196 -22.78 1.61 -16.31
N LYS A 197 -23.93 1.73 -16.98
CA LYS A 197 -24.07 1.26 -18.38
C LYS A 197 -23.16 2.03 -19.33
N GLN A 198 -23.01 3.34 -19.08
CA GLN A 198 -22.08 4.16 -19.84
C GLN A 198 -20.62 3.74 -19.60
N LEU A 199 -20.24 3.42 -18.36
CA LEU A 199 -18.91 2.88 -18.07
C LEU A 199 -18.63 1.57 -18.84
N PHE A 200 -19.57 0.64 -18.86
CA PHE A 200 -19.39 -0.59 -19.65
C PHE A 200 -19.17 -0.29 -21.13
N LYS A 201 -19.84 0.74 -21.68
CA LYS A 201 -19.65 1.21 -23.05
C LYS A 201 -18.30 1.90 -23.27
N ASP A 202 -17.93 2.84 -22.42
CA ASP A 202 -16.69 3.60 -22.52
C ASP A 202 -15.44 2.69 -22.48
N PHE A 203 -15.57 1.55 -21.80
CA PHE A 203 -14.49 0.57 -21.63
C PHE A 203 -14.64 -0.70 -22.49
N ASN A 204 -15.57 -0.73 -23.45
CA ASN A 204 -15.83 -1.83 -24.39
C ASN A 204 -16.03 -3.19 -23.69
N LEU A 205 -16.99 -3.24 -22.76
CA LEU A 205 -17.34 -4.40 -21.94
C LEU A 205 -18.84 -4.76 -21.99
N GLU A 206 -19.59 -4.20 -22.92
CA GLU A 206 -21.04 -4.45 -23.06
C GLU A 206 -21.37 -5.95 -23.18
N ASP A 207 -20.56 -6.69 -23.96
CA ASP A 207 -20.73 -8.12 -24.22
C ASP A 207 -20.58 -9.00 -22.96
N CYS A 208 -20.00 -8.47 -21.88
CA CYS A 208 -19.88 -9.19 -20.61
C CYS A 208 -20.65 -8.55 -19.46
N MET A 209 -21.46 -7.51 -19.70
CA MET A 209 -22.18 -6.77 -18.67
C MET A 209 -23.01 -7.67 -17.74
N TYR A 210 -23.63 -8.72 -18.27
CA TYR A 210 -24.48 -9.65 -17.50
C TYR A 210 -23.87 -11.05 -17.33
N LYS A 211 -22.57 -11.21 -17.65
CA LYS A 211 -21.86 -12.47 -17.40
C LYS A 211 -21.44 -12.58 -15.94
N TYR A 212 -21.50 -13.78 -15.39
CA TYR A 212 -20.89 -14.14 -14.11
C TYR A 212 -19.37 -14.28 -14.26
N PRO A 213 -18.57 -14.12 -13.18
CA PRO A 213 -17.11 -14.25 -13.24
C PRO A 213 -16.63 -15.56 -13.87
N SER A 214 -17.31 -16.68 -13.61
CA SER A 214 -17.01 -17.99 -14.19
C SER A 214 -17.17 -18.07 -15.72
N GLN A 215 -17.87 -17.10 -16.33
CA GLN A 215 -18.14 -17.03 -17.76
C GLN A 215 -17.22 -16.03 -18.49
N MET A 216 -16.25 -15.45 -17.79
CA MET A 216 -15.38 -14.39 -18.30
C MET A 216 -13.91 -14.82 -18.32
N SER A 217 -13.16 -14.33 -19.32
CA SER A 217 -11.70 -14.47 -19.32
C SER A 217 -11.07 -13.66 -18.18
N GLY A 218 -9.83 -13.99 -17.77
CA GLY A 218 -9.11 -13.23 -16.74
C GLY A 218 -9.00 -11.73 -17.05
N GLY A 219 -8.75 -11.39 -18.32
CA GLY A 219 -8.72 -10.00 -18.79
C GLY A 219 -10.08 -9.29 -18.74
N GLN A 220 -11.20 -10.00 -18.94
CA GLN A 220 -12.53 -9.42 -18.71
C GLN A 220 -12.78 -9.22 -17.22
N GLN A 221 -12.43 -10.19 -16.38
CA GLN A 221 -12.58 -10.09 -14.93
C GLN A 221 -11.77 -8.93 -14.34
N GLN A 222 -10.53 -8.72 -14.79
CA GLN A 222 -9.75 -7.55 -14.37
C GLN A 222 -10.41 -6.26 -14.81
N ARG A 223 -10.85 -6.14 -16.07
CA ARG A 223 -11.49 -4.89 -16.54
C ARG A 223 -12.79 -4.59 -15.79
N VAL A 224 -13.58 -5.61 -15.45
CA VAL A 224 -14.76 -5.48 -14.58
C VAL A 224 -14.37 -5.08 -13.16
N SER A 225 -13.28 -5.60 -12.61
CA SER A 225 -12.80 -5.20 -11.27
C SER A 225 -12.35 -3.73 -11.25
N ILE A 226 -11.75 -3.25 -12.34
CA ILE A 226 -11.40 -1.83 -12.54
C ILE A 226 -12.68 -0.99 -12.67
N LEU A 227 -13.67 -1.44 -13.45
CA LEU A 227 -14.98 -0.77 -13.54
C LEU A 227 -15.64 -0.62 -12.17
N ARG A 228 -15.56 -1.65 -11.31
CA ARG A 228 -16.05 -1.58 -9.93
C ARG A 228 -15.27 -0.57 -9.09
N ALA A 229 -13.97 -0.42 -9.33
CA ALA A 229 -13.15 0.56 -8.62
C ALA A 229 -13.50 1.99 -9.04
N ILE A 230 -13.68 2.26 -10.35
CA ILE A 230 -14.03 3.59 -10.86
C ILE A 230 -15.50 3.96 -10.60
N SER A 231 -16.45 3.01 -10.56
CA SER A 231 -17.87 3.31 -10.33
C SER A 231 -18.13 4.03 -9.01
N LYS A 232 -17.21 3.88 -8.04
CA LYS A 232 -17.18 4.63 -6.79
C LYS A 232 -16.75 6.09 -6.95
N ASN A 233 -16.01 6.43 -7.99
CA ASN A 233 -15.52 7.78 -8.30
C ASN A 233 -14.79 8.45 -7.13
N SER A 234 -13.75 7.77 -6.63
CA SER A 234 -12.93 8.24 -5.52
C SER A 234 -11.73 9.06 -5.99
N GLU A 235 -11.15 9.85 -5.08
CA GLU A 235 -9.99 10.71 -5.40
C GLU A 235 -8.70 9.90 -5.64
N ILE A 236 -8.62 8.69 -5.09
CA ILE A 236 -7.43 7.82 -5.14
C ILE A 236 -7.83 6.39 -5.51
N ILE A 237 -7.19 5.86 -6.55
CA ILE A 237 -7.15 4.43 -6.85
C ILE A 237 -5.82 3.87 -6.37
N VAL A 238 -5.87 2.79 -5.60
CA VAL A 238 -4.70 1.97 -5.25
C VAL A 238 -4.78 0.64 -5.98
N ALA A 239 -3.69 0.22 -6.60
CA ALA A 239 -3.61 -1.00 -7.37
C ALA A 239 -2.42 -1.85 -6.93
N ASP A 240 -2.68 -3.04 -6.39
CA ASP A 240 -1.63 -3.99 -5.99
C ASP A 240 -1.40 -5.01 -7.10
N GLU A 241 -0.29 -4.84 -7.83
CA GLU A 241 0.10 -5.65 -9.00
C GLU A 241 -1.05 -5.91 -10.01
N PRO A 242 -1.68 -4.85 -10.56
CA PRO A 242 -2.90 -4.99 -11.38
C PRO A 242 -2.69 -5.76 -12.70
N THR A 243 -1.44 -5.99 -13.11
CA THR A 243 -1.07 -6.74 -14.32
C THR A 243 -0.42 -8.07 -14.01
N GLY A 244 -0.14 -8.40 -12.74
CA GLY A 244 0.69 -9.55 -12.37
C GLY A 244 0.08 -10.93 -12.68
N ALA A 245 -1.23 -11.00 -12.94
CA ALA A 245 -1.94 -12.23 -13.29
C ALA A 245 -2.33 -12.32 -14.78
N LEU A 246 -1.82 -11.42 -15.63
CA LEU A 246 -2.28 -11.23 -16.99
C LEU A 246 -1.16 -11.43 -18.01
N ASP A 247 -1.52 -11.85 -19.22
CA ASP A 247 -0.62 -11.78 -20.37
C ASP A 247 -0.32 -10.32 -20.75
N GLU A 248 0.80 -10.10 -21.43
CA GLU A 248 1.30 -8.77 -21.80
C GLU A 248 0.25 -7.89 -22.50
N LYS A 249 -0.47 -8.44 -23.49
CA LYS A 249 -1.47 -7.70 -24.27
C LYS A 249 -2.64 -7.26 -23.39
N THR A 250 -3.10 -8.15 -22.51
CA THR A 250 -4.16 -7.84 -21.56
C THR A 250 -3.67 -6.86 -20.49
N GLY A 251 -2.44 -6.99 -20.01
CA GLY A 251 -1.80 -6.06 -19.07
C GLY A 251 -1.73 -4.64 -19.62
N LEU A 252 -1.30 -4.46 -20.88
CA LEU A 252 -1.30 -3.16 -21.55
C LEU A 252 -2.70 -2.54 -21.64
N THR A 253 -3.73 -3.35 -21.87
CA THR A 253 -5.11 -2.87 -21.91
C THR A 253 -5.55 -2.34 -20.54
N VAL A 254 -5.18 -3.01 -19.46
CA VAL A 254 -5.45 -2.58 -18.08
C VAL A 254 -4.75 -1.26 -17.76
N LEU A 255 -3.48 -1.13 -18.15
CA LEU A 255 -2.71 0.10 -17.93
C LEU A 255 -3.27 1.29 -18.73
N LYS A 256 -3.74 1.07 -19.97
CA LYS A 256 -4.47 2.08 -20.75
C LYS A 256 -5.72 2.57 -20.03
N ILE A 257 -6.50 1.65 -19.47
CA ILE A 257 -7.69 1.98 -18.69
C ILE A 257 -7.32 2.85 -17.49
N LEU A 258 -6.28 2.49 -16.73
CA LEU A 258 -5.82 3.30 -15.59
C LEU A 258 -5.38 4.71 -16.00
N GLN A 259 -4.68 4.87 -17.12
CA GLN A 259 -4.32 6.17 -17.65
C GLN A 259 -5.53 6.98 -18.10
N GLN A 260 -6.50 6.32 -18.74
CA GLN A 260 -7.75 6.96 -19.16
C GLN A 260 -8.54 7.45 -17.94
N ILE A 261 -8.63 6.65 -16.88
CA ILE A 261 -9.29 7.02 -15.63
C ILE A 261 -8.61 8.23 -15.00
N ASN A 262 -7.29 8.19 -14.87
CA ASN A 262 -6.51 9.31 -14.32
C ASN A 262 -6.74 10.61 -15.11
N ARG A 263 -6.72 10.54 -16.44
CA ARG A 263 -6.90 11.69 -17.33
C ARG A 263 -8.31 12.25 -17.30
N ASP A 264 -9.32 11.38 -17.43
CA ASP A 264 -10.72 11.79 -17.65
C ASP A 264 -11.41 12.19 -16.34
N TYR A 265 -11.00 11.60 -15.20
CA TYR A 265 -11.61 11.84 -13.88
C TYR A 265 -10.70 12.61 -12.91
N GLY A 266 -9.44 12.87 -13.27
CA GLY A 266 -8.46 13.52 -12.39
C GLY A 266 -8.06 12.67 -11.17
N THR A 267 -8.37 11.37 -11.19
CA THR A 267 -8.11 10.45 -10.08
C THR A 267 -6.62 10.21 -9.90
N THR A 268 -6.11 10.30 -8.67
CA THR A 268 -4.72 9.92 -8.38
C THR A 268 -4.60 8.39 -8.39
N VAL A 269 -3.59 7.83 -9.05
CA VAL A 269 -3.42 6.38 -9.14
C VAL A 269 -2.09 5.98 -8.49
N ILE A 270 -2.13 5.06 -7.54
CA ILE A 270 -0.93 4.53 -6.87
C ILE A 270 -0.84 3.04 -7.18
N ILE A 271 0.19 2.63 -7.90
CA ILE A 271 0.36 1.25 -8.38
C ILE A 271 1.58 0.62 -7.70
N VAL A 272 1.42 -0.58 -7.17
CA VAL A 272 2.55 -1.44 -6.80
C VAL A 272 2.92 -2.29 -8.01
N SER A 273 4.19 -2.28 -8.39
CA SER A 273 4.72 -3.12 -9.46
C SER A 273 6.19 -3.48 -9.21
N HIS A 274 6.64 -4.54 -9.86
CA HIS A 274 8.06 -4.88 -10.02
C HIS A 274 8.49 -4.86 -11.50
N ASP A 275 7.55 -4.55 -12.40
CA ASP A 275 7.75 -4.43 -13.84
C ASP A 275 8.20 -3.00 -14.20
N GLN A 276 9.35 -2.92 -14.88
CA GLN A 276 9.99 -1.66 -15.26
C GLN A 276 9.24 -0.97 -16.41
N ASP A 277 8.56 -1.71 -17.28
CA ASP A 277 7.79 -1.13 -18.38
C ASP A 277 6.57 -0.38 -17.86
N VAL A 278 5.99 -0.87 -16.75
CA VAL A 278 4.94 -0.16 -16.02
C VAL A 278 5.48 1.15 -15.44
N ALA A 279 6.74 1.17 -14.99
CA ALA A 279 7.38 2.36 -14.40
C ALA A 279 7.43 3.55 -15.38
N GLU A 280 7.58 3.32 -16.68
CA GLU A 280 7.58 4.37 -17.71
C GLU A 280 6.23 5.10 -17.85
N LEU A 281 5.14 4.49 -17.37
CA LEU A 281 3.78 5.00 -17.51
C LEU A 281 3.37 5.95 -16.38
N ALA A 282 4.22 6.12 -15.37
CA ALA A 282 3.96 6.97 -14.22
C ALA A 282 4.65 8.33 -14.32
N ASP A 283 4.02 9.32 -13.69
CA ASP A 283 4.60 10.66 -13.47
C ASP A 283 5.68 10.59 -12.39
N LYS A 284 5.55 9.65 -11.43
CA LYS A 284 6.46 9.47 -10.31
C LYS A 284 6.73 7.99 -10.04
N VAL A 285 8.00 7.61 -9.97
CA VAL A 285 8.44 6.26 -9.60
C VAL A 285 9.20 6.33 -8.28
N ILE A 286 8.74 5.58 -7.28
CA ILE A 286 9.34 5.48 -5.95
C ILE A 286 9.98 4.10 -5.87
N TYR A 287 11.32 4.06 -5.88
CA TYR A 287 12.09 2.83 -5.80
C TYR A 287 12.27 2.41 -4.33
N LEU A 288 11.61 1.33 -3.94
CA LEU A 288 11.74 0.74 -2.60
C LEU A 288 12.72 -0.44 -2.59
N GLU A 289 13.65 -0.41 -1.64
CA GLU A 289 14.63 -1.46 -1.38
C GLU A 289 14.82 -1.65 0.12
N LEU A 290 14.65 -2.90 0.60
CA LEU A 290 14.88 -3.30 2.00
C LEU A 290 14.18 -2.42 3.06
N GLY A 291 13.00 -1.89 2.74
CA GLY A 291 12.21 -1.05 3.64
C GLY A 291 12.59 0.43 3.64
N HIS A 292 13.41 0.87 2.68
CA HIS A 292 13.80 2.27 2.46
C HIS A 292 13.40 2.72 1.05
N ILE A 293 13.32 4.04 0.86
CA ILE A 293 13.31 4.63 -0.48
C ILE A 293 14.75 4.76 -0.94
N LYS A 294 15.09 4.11 -2.05
CA LYS A 294 16.38 4.26 -2.73
C LYS A 294 16.42 5.52 -3.57
N GLU A 295 15.34 5.76 -4.31
CA GLU A 295 15.23 6.86 -5.27
C GLU A 295 13.75 7.24 -5.46
N ILE A 296 13.50 8.53 -5.68
CA ILE A 296 12.22 9.01 -6.19
C ILE A 296 12.50 9.73 -7.50
N LYS A 297 11.99 9.20 -8.60
CA LYS A 297 12.14 9.76 -9.94
C LYS A 297 10.82 10.39 -10.38
N LYS A 298 10.83 11.71 -10.60
CA LYS A 298 9.77 12.40 -11.35
C LYS A 298 10.11 12.37 -12.83
N GLN A 299 9.15 12.09 -13.69
CA GLN A 299 9.36 11.98 -15.13
C GLN A 299 8.10 12.35 -15.91
N THR A 300 8.28 12.63 -17.19
CA THR A 300 7.15 12.67 -18.12
C THR A 300 6.72 11.25 -18.43
N ARG A 301 5.48 10.89 -18.08
CA ARG A 301 4.93 9.57 -18.37
C ARG A 301 4.78 9.33 -19.87
N LYS A 302 4.98 8.07 -20.27
CA LYS A 302 4.60 7.56 -21.58
C LYS A 302 3.10 7.31 -21.61
N TRP A 303 2.41 7.87 -22.60
CA TRP A 303 0.98 7.65 -22.81
C TRP A 303 0.73 6.45 -23.71
N LEU A 304 -0.12 5.53 -23.26
CA LEU A 304 -0.60 4.39 -24.04
C LEU A 304 -1.91 4.68 -24.80
N ILE A 305 -2.55 5.80 -24.46
CA ILE A 305 -3.76 6.33 -25.09
C ILE A 305 -3.40 7.59 -25.88
N GLU A 306 -4.21 7.93 -26.88
CA GLU A 306 -3.97 9.17 -27.62
C GLU A 306 -4.03 10.38 -26.67
N PRO A 307 -3.00 11.25 -26.69
CA PRO A 307 -3.06 12.49 -25.93
C PRO A 307 -4.21 13.33 -26.45
N ILE A 308 -4.91 14.03 -25.55
CA ILE A 308 -5.93 15.00 -25.97
C ILE A 308 -5.22 16.00 -26.87
N LYS A 309 -5.67 16.13 -28.13
CA LYS A 309 -5.27 17.24 -28.99
C LYS A 309 -5.73 18.51 -28.29
N VAL A 310 -4.84 19.16 -27.56
CA VAL A 310 -5.08 20.51 -27.09
C VAL A 310 -5.12 21.35 -28.36
N ASN A 311 -6.32 21.73 -28.80
CA ASN A 311 -6.45 22.82 -29.75
C ASN A 311 -5.82 24.02 -29.07
N SER A 312 -4.61 24.39 -29.50
CA SER A 312 -4.01 25.65 -29.15
C SER A 312 -4.98 26.74 -29.60
N ALA A 313 -5.78 27.25 -28.66
CA ALA A 313 -6.51 28.48 -28.87
C ALA A 313 -5.47 29.56 -29.12
N THR A 314 -5.52 30.08 -30.33
CA THR A 314 -4.77 31.26 -30.80
C THR A 314 -5.38 32.51 -30.20
#